data_AF-A0A7I8E0Q4-F1
#
_entry.id   AF-A0A7I8E0Q4-F1
#
_cell.length_a   1.000
_cell.length_b   1.000
_cell.length_c   1.000
_cell.angle_alpha   90.00
_cell.angle_beta   90.00
_cell.angle_gamma   90.00
#
_symmetry.space_group_name_H-M   'P 1'
#
loop_
_entity.id
_entity.type
_entity.pdbx_description
1 polymer ?
#
loop_
_entity_poly.entity_id
_entity_poly.type
_entity_poly.pdbx_seq_one_letter_code
_entity_poly.pdbx_strand_id
1 'polypeptide(L)'
;MYKSPIETVMKEVFQKMNEDFENSVLKAVQKVGINVDKEELLKALIYDRGQYDEGYEDAMNEIKHPQPLKFEDLKEGMWIYDAPYEEIVRIKEIESNEWIFLECIKSNDLSNTFFQEGRFYPITIPNIGDKNG
;
A
#
# COMPACT_ATOMS: atom_id res chain seq x y z
N MET A 1 -20.42 36.49 -7.18
CA MET A 1 -19.43 36.10 -6.15
C MET A 1 -18.16 36.88 -6.45
N TYR A 2 -17.68 37.71 -5.52
CA TYR A 2 -16.45 38.50 -5.71
C TYR A 2 -15.23 37.57 -5.67
N LYS A 3 -14.30 37.72 -6.62
CA LYS A 3 -12.97 37.11 -6.57
C LYS A 3 -11.98 38.18 -6.15
N SER A 4 -11.15 37.89 -5.16
CA SER A 4 -10.16 38.86 -4.71
C SER A 4 -9.12 39.10 -5.83
N PRO A 5 -8.51 40.30 -5.92
CA PRO A 5 -7.44 40.57 -6.87
C PRO A 5 -6.29 39.56 -6.76
N ILE A 6 -6.00 39.08 -5.54
CA ILE A 6 -4.97 38.08 -5.28
C ILE A 6 -5.35 36.73 -5.91
N GLU A 7 -6.58 36.27 -5.75
CA GLU A 7 -7.04 35.02 -6.37
C GLU A 7 -6.95 35.06 -7.90
N THR A 8 -7.28 36.20 -8.50
CA THR A 8 -7.18 36.40 -9.95
C THR A 8 -5.72 36.34 -10.42
N VAL A 9 -4.82 37.07 -9.74
CA VAL A 9 -3.38 37.07 -10.07
C VAL A 9 -2.76 35.69 -9.89
N MET A 10 -3.06 35.00 -8.78
CA MET A 10 -2.52 33.65 -8.54
C MET A 10 -2.95 32.68 -9.63
N LYS A 11 -4.23 32.71 -10.05
CA LYS A 11 -4.73 31.85 -11.13
C LYS A 11 -3.98 32.11 -12.44
N GLU A 12 -3.81 33.37 -12.82
CA GLU A 12 -3.11 33.74 -14.06
C GLU A 12 -1.63 33.32 -14.01
N VAL A 13 -0.96 33.52 -12.88
CA VAL A 13 0.42 33.10 -12.67
C VAL A 13 0.57 31.59 -12.80
N PHE A 14 -0.30 30.81 -12.13
CA PHE A 14 -0.25 29.34 -12.23
C PHE A 14 -0.56 28.84 -13.65
N GLN A 15 -1.51 29.45 -14.34
CA GLN A 15 -1.81 29.11 -15.73
C GLN A 15 -0.59 29.35 -16.63
N LYS A 16 0.04 30.51 -16.51
CA LYS A 16 1.21 30.86 -17.30
C LYS A 16 2.43 29.98 -16.98
N MET A 17 2.64 29.67 -15.70
CA MET A 17 3.69 28.72 -15.29
C MET A 17 3.49 27.34 -15.91
N ASN A 18 2.25 26.85 -15.97
CA ASN A 18 1.95 25.58 -16.63
C ASN A 18 2.23 25.65 -18.14
N GLU A 19 1.77 26.69 -18.82
CA GLU A 19 2.03 26.88 -20.26
C GLU A 19 3.53 26.94 -20.58
N ASP A 20 4.30 27.70 -19.79
CA ASP A 20 5.75 27.83 -19.97
C ASP A 20 6.48 26.49 -19.74
N PHE A 21 6.03 25.71 -18.75
CA PHE A 21 6.54 24.36 -18.50
C PHE A 21 6.25 23.43 -19.69
N GLU A 22 4.99 23.34 -20.12
CA GLU A 22 4.58 22.49 -21.24
C GLU A 22 5.34 22.82 -22.53
N ASN A 23 5.51 24.12 -22.83
CA ASN A 23 6.25 24.58 -24.00
C ASN A 23 7.75 24.25 -23.89
N SER A 24 8.31 24.26 -22.68
CA SER A 24 9.70 23.88 -22.43
C SER A 24 9.91 22.39 -22.66
N VAL A 25 8.98 21.54 -22.21
CA VAL A 25 9.00 20.09 -22.46
C VAL A 25 8.93 19.80 -23.96
N LEU A 26 7.99 20.41 -24.69
CA LEU A 26 7.88 20.24 -26.14
C LEU A 26 9.17 20.62 -26.87
N LYS A 27 9.77 21.78 -26.53
CA LYS A 27 11.04 22.23 -27.11
C LYS A 27 12.17 21.25 -26.86
N ALA A 28 12.25 20.66 -25.66
CA ALA A 28 13.28 19.68 -25.33
C ALA A 28 13.13 18.40 -26.18
N VAL A 29 11.91 17.92 -26.37
CA VAL A 29 11.60 16.75 -27.22
C VAL A 29 11.93 17.02 -28.69
N GLN A 30 11.56 18.19 -29.21
CA GLN A 30 11.90 18.59 -30.59
C GLN A 30 13.42 18.73 -30.80
N LYS A 31 14.15 19.18 -29.77
CA LYS A 31 15.62 19.33 -29.82
C LYS A 31 16.34 17.99 -29.99
N VAL A 32 15.76 16.87 -29.54
CA VAL A 32 16.30 15.52 -29.76
C VAL A 32 15.83 14.90 -31.09
N GLY A 33 15.20 15.68 -31.97
CA GLY A 33 14.79 15.27 -33.31
C GLY A 33 13.42 14.59 -33.37
N ILE A 34 12.64 14.61 -32.28
CA ILE A 34 11.31 14.01 -32.24
C ILE A 34 10.26 15.07 -32.57
N ASN A 35 9.56 14.90 -33.68
CA ASN A 35 8.41 15.72 -34.02
C ASN A 35 7.14 15.09 -33.43
N VAL A 36 6.47 15.80 -32.53
CA VAL A 36 5.28 15.31 -31.82
C VAL A 36 4.29 16.45 -31.61
N ASP A 37 3.01 16.11 -31.59
CA ASP A 37 1.95 17.04 -31.20
C ASP A 37 2.01 17.35 -29.70
N LYS A 38 1.78 18.62 -29.33
CA LYS A 38 1.89 19.07 -27.94
C LYS A 38 0.85 18.38 -27.04
N GLU A 39 -0.40 18.31 -27.48
CA GLU A 39 -1.48 17.76 -26.66
C GLU A 39 -1.28 16.26 -26.47
N GLU A 40 -0.91 15.54 -27.52
CA GLU A 40 -0.63 14.10 -27.44
C GLU A 40 0.57 13.79 -26.55
N LEU A 41 1.64 14.60 -26.62
CA LEU A 41 2.78 14.48 -25.72
C LEU A 41 2.37 14.65 -24.25
N LEU A 42 1.58 15.68 -23.94
CA LEU A 42 1.14 15.93 -22.57
C LEU A 42 0.21 14.83 -22.06
N LYS A 43 -0.74 14.35 -22.88
CA LYS A 43 -1.61 13.22 -22.52
C LYS A 43 -0.81 11.98 -22.19
N ALA A 44 0.18 11.64 -23.01
CA ALA A 44 1.05 10.48 -22.79
C ALA A 44 1.84 10.62 -21.48
N LEU A 45 2.45 11.79 -21.22
CA LEU A 45 3.22 12.02 -19.99
C LEU A 45 2.35 11.97 -18.73
N ILE A 46 1.12 12.51 -18.79
CA ILE A 46 0.17 12.45 -17.67
C ILE A 46 -0.27 11.00 -17.43
N TYR A 47 -0.54 10.25 -18.50
CA TYR A 47 -0.90 8.84 -18.41
C TYR A 47 0.22 8.02 -17.76
N ASP A 48 1.45 8.13 -18.25
CA ASP A 48 2.63 7.44 -17.69
C ASP A 48 2.86 7.82 -16.23
N ARG A 49 2.67 9.10 -15.87
CA ARG A 49 2.78 9.55 -14.49
C ARG A 49 1.73 8.91 -13.59
N GLY A 50 0.48 8.84 -14.04
CA GLY A 50 -0.61 8.19 -13.31
C GLY A 50 -0.32 6.71 -13.07
N GLN A 51 0.16 6.00 -14.10
CA GLN A 51 0.55 4.59 -13.97
C GLN A 51 1.73 4.39 -13.00
N TYR A 52 2.70 5.30 -12.99
CA TYR A 52 3.80 5.24 -12.02
C TYR A 52 3.29 5.43 -10.58
N ASP A 53 2.41 6.41 -10.36
CA ASP A 53 1.87 6.69 -9.03
C ASP A 53 1.00 5.51 -8.53
N GLU A 54 0.17 4.92 -9.40
CA GLU A 54 -0.60 3.68 -9.10
C GLU A 54 0.34 2.52 -8.73
N GLY A 55 1.34 2.22 -9.55
CA GLY A 55 2.27 1.12 -9.28
C GLY A 55 3.10 1.35 -8.01
N TYR A 56 3.43 2.60 -7.69
CA TYR A 56 4.11 2.94 -6.43
C TYR A 56 3.20 2.72 -5.21
N GLU A 57 1.92 3.11 -5.29
CA GLU A 57 0.96 2.88 -4.22
C GLU A 57 0.73 1.39 -3.99
N ASP A 58 0.59 0.58 -5.04
CA ASP A 58 0.43 -0.87 -4.94
C ASP A 58 1.63 -1.50 -4.23
N ALA A 59 2.86 -1.18 -4.66
CA ALA A 59 4.08 -1.69 -4.01
C ALA A 59 4.19 -1.23 -2.54
N MET A 60 3.79 0.01 -2.24
CA MET A 60 3.78 0.51 -0.87
C MET A 60 2.69 -0.13 -0.03
N ASN A 61 1.55 -0.50 -0.61
CA ASN A 61 0.48 -1.22 0.09
C ASN A 61 0.96 -2.63 0.47
N GLU A 62 1.68 -3.33 -0.40
CA GLU A 62 2.30 -4.61 -0.07
C GLU A 62 3.30 -4.51 1.10
N ILE A 63 4.03 -3.39 1.19
CA ILE A 63 5.02 -3.16 2.26
C ILE A 63 4.35 -2.71 3.56
N LYS A 64 3.34 -1.84 3.48
CA LYS A 64 2.70 -1.20 4.65
C LYS A 64 1.60 -2.07 5.26
N HIS A 65 0.96 -2.92 4.47
CA HIS A 65 -0.12 -3.80 4.93
C HIS A 65 0.38 -5.24 4.94
N PRO A 66 0.40 -5.90 6.12
CA PRO A 66 0.69 -7.32 6.20
C PRO A 66 -0.23 -8.07 5.24
N GLN A 67 0.33 -8.95 4.42
CA GLN A 67 -0.45 -9.85 3.58
C GLN A 67 -0.95 -11.03 4.43
N PRO A 68 -2.11 -11.60 4.12
CA PRO A 68 -2.57 -12.79 4.81
C PRO A 68 -1.59 -13.95 4.57
N LEU A 69 -1.39 -14.76 5.60
CA LEU A 69 -0.57 -15.96 5.56
C LEU A 69 -1.30 -17.07 4.80
N LYS A 70 -0.56 -17.80 3.97
CA LYS A 70 -1.03 -19.06 3.41
C LYS A 70 -0.93 -20.15 4.47
N PHE A 71 -1.67 -21.25 4.29
CA PHE A 71 -1.62 -22.38 5.21
C PHE A 71 -0.20 -22.90 5.44
N GLU A 72 0.59 -22.99 4.36
CA GLU A 72 1.98 -23.46 4.35
C GLU A 72 2.93 -22.59 5.21
N ASP A 73 2.58 -21.33 5.45
CA ASP A 73 3.37 -20.39 6.25
C ASP A 73 3.05 -20.50 7.76
N LEU A 74 1.93 -21.13 8.12
CA LEU A 74 1.49 -21.28 9.51
C LEU A 74 2.35 -22.32 10.23
N LYS A 75 2.76 -22.00 11.46
CA LYS A 75 3.59 -22.86 12.30
C LYS A 75 3.11 -22.85 13.73
N GLU A 76 3.21 -24.00 14.39
CA GLU A 76 2.95 -24.10 15.82
C GLU A 76 3.83 -23.11 16.62
N GLY A 77 3.23 -22.50 17.63
CA GLY A 77 3.85 -21.48 18.47
C GLY A 77 3.84 -20.06 17.89
N MET A 78 3.47 -19.86 16.61
CA MET A 78 3.44 -18.56 15.95
C MET A 78 2.32 -17.67 16.50
N TRP A 79 2.60 -16.37 16.65
CA TRP A 79 1.60 -15.35 16.93
C TRP A 79 1.08 -14.74 15.62
N ILE A 80 -0.24 -14.70 15.48
CA ILE A 80 -0.92 -14.21 14.28
C ILE A 80 -2.10 -13.31 14.68
N TYR A 81 -2.52 -12.46 13.76
CA TYR A 81 -3.74 -11.69 13.88
C TYR A 81 -4.88 -12.43 13.18
N ASP A 82 -5.94 -12.75 13.90
CA ASP A 82 -7.15 -13.40 13.38
C ASP A 82 -8.19 -12.32 13.01
N ALA A 83 -8.27 -11.99 11.72
CA ALA A 83 -8.98 -10.81 11.24
C ALA A 83 -10.50 -10.78 11.52
N PRO A 84 -11.28 -11.86 11.31
CA PRO A 84 -12.70 -11.90 11.65
C PRO A 84 -13.03 -11.62 13.13
N TYR A 85 -12.07 -11.90 14.03
CA TYR A 85 -12.23 -11.73 15.48
C TYR A 85 -11.46 -10.53 16.04
N GLU A 86 -10.69 -9.84 15.19
CA GLU A 86 -9.84 -8.70 15.57
C GLU A 86 -8.98 -8.98 16.83
N GLU A 87 -8.35 -10.16 16.85
CA GLU A 87 -7.60 -10.65 18.00
C GLU A 87 -6.23 -11.21 17.62
N ILE A 88 -5.25 -11.03 18.52
CA ILE A 88 -3.95 -11.68 18.46
C ILE A 88 -4.07 -13.04 19.13
N VAL A 89 -3.78 -14.09 18.38
CA VAL A 89 -3.88 -15.48 18.85
C VAL A 89 -2.55 -16.20 18.62
N ARG A 90 -2.28 -17.22 19.43
CA ARG A 90 -1.15 -18.11 19.23
C ARG A 90 -1.63 -19.41 18.59
N ILE A 91 -0.96 -19.85 17.54
CA ILE A 91 -1.18 -21.19 16.99
C ILE A 91 -0.61 -22.20 17.99
N LYS A 92 -1.45 -23.06 18.53
CA LYS A 92 -1.05 -24.10 19.47
C LYS A 92 -0.65 -25.38 18.76
N GLU A 93 -1.46 -25.79 17.79
CA GLU A 93 -1.31 -27.05 17.06
C GLU A 93 -1.95 -26.91 15.67
N ILE A 94 -1.36 -27.55 14.68
CA ILE A 94 -1.89 -27.60 13.31
C ILE A 94 -1.98 -29.07 12.89
N GLU A 95 -3.18 -29.52 12.53
CA GLU A 95 -3.40 -30.85 12.00
C GLU A 95 -3.27 -30.89 10.46
N SER A 96 -2.99 -32.08 9.92
CA SER A 96 -2.79 -32.29 8.48
C SER A 96 -4.02 -32.02 7.59
N ASN A 97 -5.20 -31.89 8.19
CA ASN A 97 -6.48 -31.59 7.53
C ASN A 97 -6.83 -30.08 7.57
N GLU A 98 -5.83 -29.23 7.79
CA GLU A 98 -5.97 -27.77 7.93
C GLU A 98 -6.78 -27.31 9.15
N TRP A 99 -6.94 -28.20 10.14
CA TRP A 99 -7.51 -27.85 11.43
C TRP A 99 -6.45 -27.18 12.31
N ILE A 100 -6.79 -26.04 12.91
CA ILE A 100 -5.87 -25.19 13.64
C ILE A 100 -6.44 -24.94 15.03
N PHE A 101 -5.65 -25.24 16.06
CA PHE A 101 -5.96 -24.90 17.44
C PHE A 101 -5.30 -23.57 17.82
N LEU A 102 -6.08 -22.69 18.41
CA LEU A 102 -5.70 -21.31 18.72
C LEU A 102 -5.82 -21.07 20.24
N GLU A 103 -4.81 -20.40 20.79
CA GLU A 103 -4.84 -19.85 22.15
C GLU A 103 -5.14 -18.35 22.06
N CYS A 104 -6.31 -17.94 22.54
CA CYS A 104 -6.79 -16.56 22.51
C CYS A 104 -6.32 -15.80 23.77
N ILE A 105 -5.63 -14.67 23.59
CA ILE A 105 -5.09 -13.90 24.73
C ILE A 105 -6.19 -13.24 25.54
N LYS A 106 -7.21 -12.65 24.90
CA LYS A 106 -8.22 -11.85 25.62
C LYS A 106 -9.12 -12.74 26.47
N SER A 107 -9.49 -13.91 25.97
CA SER A 107 -10.39 -14.84 26.66
C SER A 107 -9.67 -15.85 27.55
N ASN A 108 -8.36 -16.07 27.37
CA ASN A 108 -7.64 -17.22 27.92
C ASN A 108 -8.28 -18.58 27.57
N ASP A 109 -9.01 -18.63 26.46
CA ASP A 109 -9.70 -19.84 25.99
C ASP A 109 -8.94 -20.49 24.83
N LEU A 110 -9.16 -21.80 24.69
CA LEU A 110 -8.76 -22.56 23.52
C LEU A 110 -9.88 -22.52 22.49
N SER A 111 -9.56 -22.02 21.31
CA SER A 111 -10.44 -22.05 20.14
C SER A 111 -9.87 -23.02 19.10
N ASN A 112 -10.71 -23.39 18.14
CA ASN A 112 -10.27 -24.15 16.99
C ASN A 112 -11.02 -23.73 15.75
N THR A 113 -10.41 -23.96 14.60
CA THR A 113 -10.99 -23.57 13.32
C THR A 113 -10.31 -24.24 12.15
N PHE A 114 -10.94 -24.21 10.99
CA PHE A 114 -10.28 -24.55 9.72
C PHE A 114 -9.55 -23.33 9.15
N PHE A 115 -8.48 -23.58 8.41
CA PHE A 115 -7.84 -22.56 7.61
C PHE A 115 -8.84 -21.89 6.65
N GLN A 116 -8.69 -20.58 6.49
CA GLN A 116 -9.47 -19.76 5.57
C GLN A 116 -8.54 -18.73 4.94
N GLU A 117 -8.53 -18.67 3.61
CA GLU A 117 -7.74 -17.69 2.87
C GLU A 117 -8.12 -16.26 3.29
N GLY A 118 -7.12 -15.40 3.51
CA GLY A 118 -7.36 -14.01 3.91
C GLY A 118 -7.67 -13.78 5.39
N ARG A 119 -7.63 -14.81 6.24
CA ARG A 119 -7.99 -14.72 7.67
C ARG A 119 -6.83 -14.32 8.58
N PHE A 120 -5.70 -14.99 8.44
CA PHE A 120 -4.59 -14.90 9.38
C PHE A 120 -3.51 -13.99 8.83
N TYR A 121 -3.08 -13.01 9.61
CA TYR A 121 -2.05 -12.05 9.21
C TYR A 121 -0.82 -12.17 10.12
N PRO A 122 0.40 -11.96 9.59
CA PRO A 122 1.60 -12.02 10.40
C PRO A 122 1.66 -10.84 11.36
N ILE A 123 2.16 -11.08 12.56
CA ILE A 123 2.45 -10.03 13.53
C ILE A 123 3.96 -9.93 13.69
N THR A 124 4.49 -8.73 13.49
CA THR A 124 5.88 -8.42 13.85
C THR A 124 5.91 -7.96 15.29
N ILE A 125 6.26 -8.85 16.22
CA ILE A 125 6.52 -8.48 17.61
C ILE A 125 7.95 -7.94 17.67
N PRO A 126 8.19 -6.65 18.00
CA PRO A 126 9.53 -6.14 18.16
C PRO A 126 10.25 -6.95 19.25
N ASN A 127 11.45 -7.46 18.94
CA ASN A 127 12.28 -8.14 19.93
C ASN A 127 12.80 -7.10 20.93
N ILE A 128 12.04 -6.89 22.01
CA ILE A 128 12.48 -6.13 23.17
C ILE A 128 13.34 -7.11 23.96
N GLY A 129 14.62 -7.21 23.60
CA GLY A 129 15.54 -8.22 24.12
C GLY A 129 15.38 -8.46 25.62
N ASP A 130 15.44 -9.73 26.02
CA ASP A 130 15.27 -10.17 27.41
C ASP A 130 16.02 -9.25 28.37
N LYS A 131 15.29 -8.44 29.13
CA LYS A 131 15.83 -7.62 30.22
C LYS A 131 16.06 -8.43 31.50
N ASN A 132 16.10 -9.76 31.40
CA ASN A 132 16.36 -10.66 32.52
C ASN A 132 17.81 -11.16 32.43
N GLY A 133 18.74 -10.23 32.68
CA GLY A 133 20.12 -10.55 33.08
C GLY A 133 20.24 -10.57 34.60
#